data_AF-A0A411NIN1-F1
#
_entry.id   AF-A0A411NIN1-F1
#
_cell.length_a   1.000
_cell.length_b   1.000
_cell.length_c   1.000
_cell.angle_alpha   90.00
_cell.angle_beta   90.00
_cell.angle_gamma   90.00
#
_symmetry.space_group_name_H-M   'P 1'
#
loop_
_entity.id
_entity.type
_entity.pdbx_description
1 polymer ?
#
loop_
_entity_poly.entity_id
_entity_poly.type
_entity_poly.pdbx_seq_one_letter_code
_entity_poly.pdbx_strand_id
1 'polypeptide(L)'
;TWHVFVLLVNINLMVSFYVKLTTSPFQSEGTRRNFSSKKNLNNSPSDPNRGNKNSKDKWKILLGRSGANQFVHKLAHEQMKSGKPVTAKVINDILSHCNIEITEEILKDLIQKRGFIYDDLYKDETMESLKAKIGSPSNKIQVSGVYIFKHKETGEKYVGSSSQLAIRLNGYFKDKHKAIGLLIPQLKGNLSKFTLEVIPLYDNYEFRSEIVLEQYYLLDPSFNLNTVRVVNNPSGSNAKPLYMYNRDKSILYYFSMQQKDFITNLNISYVTFNKHLNKGTYYLGRYLFTREPALNTKISDMSITDLALKLENDRLKNNKVKPISSLSKSVMLIDEKDCNKTKIFPSLGNCVEYLNSKGLPANQSTLVRRINTDKAYQGYKFKLI
;
A
#
# COMPACT_ATOMS: atom_id res chain seq x y z
N THR A 1 -52.54 -13.44 -5.41
CA THR A 1 -52.17 -14.76 -5.98
C THR A 1 -51.57 -14.52 -7.34
N TRP A 2 -50.22 -14.44 -7.41
CA TRP A 2 -49.38 -15.54 -7.92
C TRP A 2 -49.74 -15.83 -9.39
N HIS A 3 -48.98 -15.42 -10.40
CA HIS A 3 -47.64 -15.91 -10.74
C HIS A 3 -47.02 -15.00 -11.85
N VAL A 4 -45.78 -14.48 -11.66
CA VAL A 4 -44.52 -14.95 -12.32
C VAL A 4 -44.47 -14.59 -13.82
N PHE A 5 -43.43 -14.00 -14.42
CA PHE A 5 -42.16 -13.37 -14.03
C PHE A 5 -41.48 -13.02 -15.38
N VAL A 6 -40.76 -11.89 -15.43
CA VAL A 6 -39.53 -11.69 -16.22
C VAL A 6 -39.59 -11.95 -17.73
N LEU A 7 -39.63 -10.85 -18.49
CA LEU A 7 -38.64 -10.53 -19.53
C LEU A 7 -38.96 -9.12 -20.06
N LEU A 8 -37.92 -8.39 -20.48
CA LEU A 8 -37.94 -7.03 -21.03
C LEU A 8 -37.93 -5.89 -19.99
N VAL A 9 -36.72 -5.39 -19.76
CA VAL A 9 -36.31 -3.97 -19.78
C VAL A 9 -35.09 -3.87 -18.88
N ASN A 10 -33.89 -4.03 -19.46
CA ASN A 10 -32.64 -3.37 -19.00
C ASN A 10 -31.43 -3.80 -19.86
N ILE A 11 -31.50 -3.58 -21.17
CA ILE A 11 -30.33 -3.42 -22.02
C ILE A 11 -30.59 -2.18 -22.87
N ASN A 12 -30.13 -1.02 -22.37
CA ASN A 12 -29.74 0.19 -23.12
C ASN A 12 -29.81 1.37 -22.17
N LEU A 13 -28.64 1.81 -21.69
CA LEU A 13 -28.28 3.20 -21.32
C LEU A 13 -26.99 3.17 -20.49
N MET A 14 -25.97 2.47 -21.00
CA MET A 14 -24.59 2.91 -20.85
C MET A 14 -24.21 3.55 -22.18
N VAL A 15 -23.56 4.72 -22.12
CA VAL A 15 -23.15 5.60 -23.23
C VAL A 15 -24.14 6.74 -23.48
N SER A 16 -24.12 7.73 -22.60
CA SER A 16 -24.10 9.15 -23.00
C SER A 16 -23.77 10.01 -21.78
N PHE A 17 -23.14 11.16 -22.04
CA PHE A 17 -22.80 12.24 -21.10
C PHE A 17 -21.44 12.19 -20.40
N TYR A 18 -20.42 12.32 -21.24
CA TYR A 18 -19.33 13.27 -20.99
C TYR A 18 -19.82 14.69 -21.35
N VAL A 19 -19.62 15.66 -20.43
CA VAL A 19 -19.46 17.11 -20.65
C VAL A 19 -20.69 17.95 -21.06
N LYS A 20 -21.24 18.71 -20.11
CA LYS A 20 -21.33 20.18 -20.22
C LYS A 20 -21.55 20.85 -18.86
N LEU A 21 -20.69 21.84 -18.60
CA LEU A 21 -20.63 22.75 -17.46
C LEU A 21 -21.66 23.89 -17.55
N THR A 22 -21.79 24.62 -16.42
CA THR A 22 -22.37 25.97 -16.18
C THR A 22 -23.85 25.94 -15.76
N THR A 23 -24.34 26.57 -14.67
CA THR A 23 -23.93 27.73 -13.83
C THR A 23 -24.64 27.74 -12.44
N SER A 24 -23.87 27.98 -11.35
CA SER A 24 -24.09 28.94 -10.20
C SER A 24 -25.39 28.97 -9.35
N PRO A 25 -25.40 29.45 -8.07
CA PRO A 25 -24.39 29.46 -7.00
C PRO A 25 -24.93 28.98 -5.62
N PHE A 26 -24.04 28.62 -4.69
CA PHE A 26 -24.31 28.81 -3.26
C PHE A 26 -23.01 29.24 -2.57
N GLN A 27 -23.07 30.40 -1.91
CA GLN A 27 -21.98 31.02 -1.15
C GLN A 27 -21.80 30.32 0.20
N SER A 28 -20.56 30.07 0.60
CA SER A 28 -20.17 30.11 2.01
C SER A 28 -18.74 30.61 2.12
N GLU A 29 -18.59 31.80 2.70
CA GLU A 29 -17.33 32.42 3.06
C GLU A 29 -16.60 31.62 4.15
N GLY A 30 -15.27 31.52 4.03
CA GLY A 30 -14.43 30.75 4.94
C GLY A 30 -12.95 30.84 4.56
N THR A 31 -12.42 32.05 4.72
CA THR A 31 -11.01 32.49 4.81
C THR A 31 -9.90 31.44 4.54
N ARG A 32 -9.38 31.39 3.30
CA ARG A 32 -8.09 30.76 2.98
C ARG A 32 -6.94 31.68 3.39
N ARG A 33 -6.10 31.26 4.34
CA ARG A 33 -4.81 31.91 4.61
C ARG A 33 -3.76 31.35 3.64
N ASN A 34 -3.29 32.18 2.72
CA ASN A 34 -2.15 31.89 1.86
C ASN A 34 -0.86 32.22 2.62
N PHE A 35 -0.03 31.21 2.93
CA PHE A 35 1.37 31.45 3.29
C PHE A 35 2.22 31.35 2.02
N SER A 36 2.63 32.51 1.50
CA SER A 36 3.67 32.61 0.48
C SER A 36 5.02 32.70 1.19
N SER A 37 5.96 31.83 0.85
CA SER A 37 7.39 32.07 1.13
C SER A 37 8.15 32.17 -0.18
N LYS A 38 8.32 33.41 -0.67
CA LYS A 38 9.35 33.75 -1.65
C LYS A 38 10.71 33.53 -0.98
N LYS A 39 11.57 32.68 -1.55
CA LYS A 39 13.01 32.69 -1.27
C LYS A 39 13.74 33.24 -2.48
N ASN A 40 14.37 34.40 -2.28
CA ASN A 40 15.25 35.06 -3.21
C ASN A 40 16.45 34.16 -3.56
N LEU A 41 16.72 34.03 -4.85
CA LEU A 41 17.96 33.49 -5.41
C LEU A 41 19.01 34.60 -5.40
N ASN A 42 19.99 34.51 -4.50
CA ASN A 42 21.25 35.25 -4.63
C ASN A 42 22.32 34.27 -5.09
N ASN A 43 22.80 34.46 -6.32
CA ASN A 43 23.94 33.77 -6.89
C ASN A 43 25.23 34.40 -6.36
N SER A 44 26.12 33.57 -5.80
CA SER A 44 27.54 33.86 -5.67
C SER A 44 28.31 32.56 -5.94
N PRO A 45 29.42 32.60 -6.68
CA PRO A 45 30.08 31.41 -7.20
C PRO A 45 30.78 30.67 -6.04
N SER A 46 30.43 29.41 -5.81
CA SER A 46 31.02 28.59 -4.76
C SER A 46 31.98 27.55 -5.35
N ASP A 47 33.25 27.73 -4.94
CA ASP A 47 34.37 26.81 -4.85
C ASP A 47 34.04 25.30 -5.01
N PRO A 48 34.66 24.55 -5.96
CA PRO A 48 34.29 23.17 -6.26
C PRO A 48 34.64 22.13 -5.19
N ASN A 49 35.27 22.52 -4.07
CA ASN A 49 35.83 21.58 -3.09
C ASN A 49 35.13 21.52 -1.71
N ARG A 50 33.91 22.05 -1.56
CA ARG A 50 33.07 21.72 -0.40
C ARG A 50 32.26 20.45 -0.65
N GLY A 51 32.91 19.30 -0.44
CA GLY A 51 32.24 18.02 -0.28
C GLY A 51 31.09 18.17 0.72
N ASN A 52 29.87 17.93 0.23
CA ASN A 52 28.62 18.17 0.92
C ASN A 52 28.51 17.28 2.18
N LYS A 53 28.88 17.81 3.35
CA LYS A 53 28.74 17.15 4.66
C LYS A 53 27.30 16.64 4.89
N ASN A 54 26.30 17.24 4.23
CA ASN A 54 24.89 16.86 4.34
C ASN A 54 24.53 15.52 3.66
N SER A 55 25.36 14.96 2.77
CA SER A 55 25.06 13.65 2.15
C SER A 55 25.35 12.47 3.10
N LYS A 56 26.35 12.63 3.98
CA LYS A 56 26.78 11.59 4.95
C LYS A 56 25.81 11.39 6.11
N ASP A 57 24.85 12.28 6.31
CA ASP A 57 23.82 12.12 7.34
C ASP A 57 22.44 11.77 6.76
N LYS A 58 22.27 11.89 5.43
CA LYS A 58 20.99 11.61 4.75
C LYS A 58 20.59 10.14 4.82
N TRP A 59 21.55 9.21 4.86
CA TRP A 59 21.28 7.77 5.01
C TRP A 59 20.77 7.41 6.41
N LYS A 60 21.07 8.21 7.45
CA LYS A 60 20.55 8.01 8.80
C LYS A 60 19.04 8.30 8.85
N ILE A 61 18.58 9.25 8.06
CA ILE A 61 17.16 9.63 7.96
C ILE A 61 16.36 8.63 7.11
N LEU A 62 17.00 7.99 6.12
CA LEU A 62 16.33 7.20 5.07
C LEU A 62 15.77 5.82 5.52
N LEU A 63 15.90 5.46 6.79
CA LEU A 63 15.47 4.18 7.36
C LEU A 63 14.60 4.32 8.61
N GLY A 64 14.10 5.52 8.89
CA GLY A 64 13.24 5.72 10.04
C GLY A 64 13.94 5.66 11.39
N ARG A 65 15.25 5.94 11.42
CA ARG A 65 16.05 5.87 12.65
C ARG A 65 17.00 7.05 12.73
N SER A 66 16.57 8.12 13.38
CA SER A 66 17.46 9.21 13.76
C SER A 66 18.39 8.77 14.91
N GLY A 67 19.69 9.08 14.82
CA GLY A 67 20.65 8.95 15.92
C GLY A 67 21.35 7.60 16.10
N ALA A 68 22.24 7.53 17.09
CA ALA A 68 23.01 6.33 17.43
C ALA A 68 22.08 5.23 17.97
N ASN A 69 21.63 4.30 17.12
CA ASN A 69 20.93 3.05 17.49
C ASN A 69 19.90 3.17 18.64
N GLN A 70 19.15 4.28 18.72
CA GLN A 70 18.12 4.42 19.74
C GLN A 70 16.85 3.76 19.21
N PHE A 71 16.50 2.63 19.80
CA PHE A 71 15.29 1.92 19.41
C PHE A 71 14.07 2.73 19.86
N VAL A 72 13.09 2.95 18.98
CA VAL A 72 11.87 3.75 19.24
C VAL A 72 11.10 3.30 20.49
N HIS A 73 11.18 2.01 20.85
CA HIS A 73 10.60 1.49 22.10
C HIS A 73 11.31 2.02 23.35
N LYS A 74 12.63 2.28 23.29
CA LYS A 74 13.40 2.90 24.37
C LYS A 74 13.00 4.35 24.53
N LEU A 75 12.85 5.09 23.42
CA LEU A 75 12.36 6.47 23.43
C LEU A 75 10.98 6.58 24.08
N ALA A 76 10.05 5.71 23.70
CA ALA A 76 8.73 5.66 24.32
C ALA A 76 8.82 5.36 25.83
N HIS A 77 9.64 4.39 26.23
CA HIS A 77 9.82 4.03 27.64
C HIS A 77 10.48 5.15 28.47
N GLU A 78 11.48 5.82 27.90
CA GLU A 78 12.14 6.96 28.51
C GLU A 78 11.16 8.13 28.68
N GLN A 79 10.35 8.42 27.67
CA GLN A 79 9.30 9.44 27.76
C GLN A 79 8.31 9.11 28.88
N MET A 80 7.78 7.88 28.93
CA MET A 80 6.85 7.46 29.97
C MET A 80 7.45 7.59 31.38
N LYS A 81 8.72 7.18 31.54
CA LYS A 81 9.45 7.30 32.81
C LYS A 81 9.72 8.74 33.21
N SER A 82 9.89 9.63 32.23
CA SER A 82 10.22 11.04 32.50
C SER A 82 9.07 11.80 33.15
N GLY A 83 7.82 11.36 32.95
CA GLY A 83 6.62 12.07 33.40
C GLY A 83 6.41 13.44 32.76
N LYS A 84 7.25 13.84 31.79
CA LYS A 84 7.15 15.13 31.11
C LYS A 84 5.98 15.14 30.11
N PRO A 85 5.41 16.31 29.81
CA PRO A 85 4.44 16.45 28.72
C PRO A 85 5.01 15.91 27.41
N VAL A 86 4.17 15.21 26.64
CA VAL A 86 4.53 14.73 25.30
C VAL A 86 4.50 15.92 24.34
N THR A 87 5.59 16.11 23.60
CA THR A 87 5.76 17.18 22.61
C THR A 87 5.78 16.62 21.19
N ALA A 88 5.55 17.46 20.18
CA ALA A 88 5.66 17.07 18.77
C ALA A 88 7.07 16.54 18.45
N LYS A 89 8.12 17.10 19.07
CA LYS A 89 9.47 16.56 18.93
C LYS A 89 9.55 15.09 19.35
N VAL A 90 9.02 14.74 20.52
CA VAL A 90 9.02 13.35 21.03
C VAL A 90 8.26 12.43 20.09
N ILE A 91 7.10 12.87 19.60
CA ILE A 91 6.30 12.12 18.63
C ILE A 91 7.07 11.92 17.32
N ASN A 92 7.70 12.96 16.77
CA ASN A 92 8.49 12.89 15.55
C ASN A 92 9.69 11.95 15.70
N ASP A 93 10.38 11.97 16.85
CA ASP A 93 11.51 11.08 17.12
C ASP A 93 11.05 9.61 17.12
N ILE A 94 9.94 9.29 17.79
CA ILE A 94 9.37 7.94 17.85
C ILE A 94 8.81 7.50 16.49
N LEU A 95 8.09 8.37 15.79
CA LEU A 95 7.42 8.10 14.51
C LEU A 95 8.29 8.40 13.28
N SER A 96 9.58 8.67 13.46
CA SER A 96 10.52 8.89 12.35
C SER A 96 10.48 7.75 11.31
N HIS A 97 10.20 6.53 11.74
CA HIS A 97 10.01 5.34 10.89
C HIS A 97 8.71 5.28 10.09
N CYS A 98 7.74 6.13 10.40
CA CYS A 98 6.50 6.26 9.65
C CYS A 98 6.59 7.33 8.55
N ASN A 99 7.73 8.05 8.43
CA ASN A 99 7.86 9.23 7.57
C ASN A 99 6.76 10.27 7.86
N ILE A 100 6.47 10.45 9.15
CA ILE A 100 5.52 11.44 9.67
C ILE A 100 6.34 12.48 10.43
N GLU A 101 6.12 13.74 10.10
CA GLU A 101 6.68 14.88 10.82
C GLU A 101 5.55 15.88 11.06
N ILE A 102 5.35 16.25 12.32
CA ILE A 102 4.29 17.17 12.75
C ILE A 102 4.87 18.36 13.52
N THR A 103 4.09 19.43 13.61
CA THR A 103 4.39 20.59 14.46
C THR A 103 3.64 20.51 15.79
N GLU A 104 4.01 21.35 16.76
CA GLU A 104 3.27 21.44 18.04
C GLU A 104 1.83 21.89 17.84
N GLU A 105 1.55 22.73 16.85
CA GLU A 105 0.19 23.18 16.52
C GLU A 105 -0.65 22.02 16.01
N ILE A 106 -0.07 21.15 15.17
CA ILE A 106 -0.74 19.94 14.68
C ILE A 106 -1.00 18.98 15.84
N LEU A 107 0.00 18.74 16.70
CA LEU A 107 -0.19 17.88 17.87
C LEU A 107 -1.33 18.42 18.74
N LYS A 108 -1.34 19.73 19.01
CA LYS A 108 -2.36 20.40 19.81
C LYS A 108 -3.75 20.28 19.18
N ASP A 109 -3.88 20.44 17.86
CA ASP A 109 -5.15 20.25 17.16
C ASP A 109 -5.67 18.80 17.28
N LEU A 110 -4.78 17.82 17.15
CA LEU A 110 -5.13 16.40 17.22
C LEU A 110 -5.59 15.98 18.62
N ILE A 111 -4.89 16.40 19.68
CA ILE A 111 -5.28 16.03 21.06
C ILE A 111 -6.56 16.73 21.52
N GLN A 112 -6.98 17.81 20.84
CA GLN A 112 -8.21 18.55 21.14
C GLN A 112 -9.43 18.03 20.37
N LYS A 113 -9.27 17.04 19.49
CA LYS A 113 -10.39 16.45 18.76
C LYS A 113 -11.37 15.81 19.74
N ARG A 114 -12.66 16.10 19.54
CA ARG A 114 -13.72 15.56 20.38
C ARG A 114 -13.99 14.10 20.04
N GLY A 115 -13.96 13.24 21.06
CA GLY A 115 -14.47 11.88 21.00
C GLY A 115 -15.94 11.78 21.39
N PHE A 116 -16.55 10.66 21.00
CA PHE A 116 -17.85 10.21 21.51
C PHE A 116 -17.62 9.06 22.47
N ILE A 117 -18.23 9.12 23.66
CA ILE A 117 -18.12 8.09 24.69
C ILE A 117 -19.39 7.26 24.71
N TYR A 118 -19.23 5.94 24.80
CA TYR A 118 -20.30 4.96 24.83
C TYR A 118 -20.11 4.04 26.03
N ASP A 119 -21.09 4.02 26.93
CA ASP A 119 -21.06 3.17 28.12
C ASP A 119 -21.73 1.82 27.91
N ASP A 120 -22.73 1.74 27.03
CA ASP A 120 -23.52 0.53 26.81
C ASP A 120 -23.23 -0.12 25.45
N LEU A 121 -22.07 -0.77 25.34
CA LEU A 121 -21.57 -1.34 24.08
C LEU A 121 -22.39 -2.51 23.52
N TYR A 122 -23.31 -3.07 24.32
CA TYR A 122 -24.17 -4.19 23.96
C TYR A 122 -25.53 -3.75 23.39
N LYS A 123 -25.85 -2.45 23.43
CA LYS A 123 -27.12 -1.89 22.99
C LYS A 123 -27.12 -1.59 21.49
N ASP A 124 -28.25 -1.83 20.83
CA ASP A 124 -28.43 -1.53 19.40
C ASP A 124 -28.37 -0.01 19.15
N GLU A 125 -28.83 0.81 20.09
CA GLU A 125 -28.75 2.27 20.00
C GLU A 125 -27.29 2.76 19.92
N THR A 126 -26.37 2.08 20.62
CA THR A 126 -24.94 2.36 20.53
C THR A 126 -24.41 2.05 19.12
N MET A 127 -24.85 0.93 18.53
CA MET A 127 -24.45 0.54 17.18
C MET A 127 -24.97 1.51 16.12
N GLU A 128 -26.23 1.93 16.22
CA GLU A 128 -26.82 2.90 15.29
C GLU A 128 -26.18 4.28 15.44
N SER A 129 -25.90 4.73 16.67
CA SER A 129 -25.17 5.98 16.91
C SER A 129 -23.75 5.94 16.32
N LEU A 130 -23.00 4.85 16.53
CA LEU A 130 -21.68 4.67 15.92
C LEU A 130 -21.78 4.73 14.40
N LYS A 131 -22.72 4.00 13.79
CA LYS A 131 -22.93 4.00 12.34
C LYS A 131 -23.30 5.39 11.81
N ALA A 132 -24.07 6.18 12.55
CA ALA A 132 -24.38 7.56 12.18
C ALA A 132 -23.16 8.48 12.22
N LYS A 133 -22.21 8.26 13.14
CA LYS A 133 -20.98 9.08 13.26
C LYS A 133 -19.88 8.67 12.28
N ILE A 134 -19.56 7.37 12.20
CA ILE A 134 -18.39 6.87 11.47
C ILE A 134 -18.72 6.03 10.23
N GLY A 135 -20.00 5.86 9.93
CA GLY A 135 -20.49 5.08 8.79
C GLY A 135 -20.59 3.57 9.06
N SER A 136 -20.98 2.84 8.01
CA SER A 136 -21.07 1.38 8.03
C SER A 136 -19.78 0.73 7.52
N PRO A 137 -19.44 -0.50 7.95
CA PRO A 137 -18.37 -1.30 7.35
C PRO A 137 -18.48 -1.48 5.82
N SER A 138 -19.68 -1.34 5.27
CA SER A 138 -19.96 -1.45 3.82
C SER A 138 -19.76 -0.14 3.04
N ASN A 139 -19.52 0.99 3.72
CA ASN A 139 -19.39 2.28 3.04
C ASN A 139 -18.13 2.34 2.18
N LYS A 140 -18.24 2.98 1.00
CA LYS A 140 -17.10 3.17 0.09
C LYS A 140 -16.04 4.10 0.66
N ILE A 141 -16.47 5.14 1.37
CA ILE A 141 -15.60 6.09 2.08
C ILE A 141 -15.61 5.68 3.55
N GLN A 142 -14.40 5.48 4.09
CA GLN A 142 -14.19 5.07 5.47
C GLN A 142 -13.61 6.23 6.28
N VAL A 143 -14.00 6.31 7.54
CA VAL A 143 -13.52 7.35 8.48
C VAL A 143 -12.33 6.81 9.25
N SER A 144 -11.24 7.57 9.28
CA SER A 144 -10.07 7.30 10.10
C SER A 144 -10.26 7.81 11.53
N GLY A 145 -9.48 7.27 12.47
CA GLY A 145 -9.38 7.83 13.81
C GLY A 145 -8.91 6.83 14.85
N VAL A 146 -9.13 7.19 16.11
CA VAL A 146 -8.68 6.47 17.30
C VAL A 146 -9.89 5.95 18.08
N TYR A 147 -9.73 4.79 18.71
CA TYR A 147 -10.70 4.23 19.63
C TYR A 147 -10.01 3.78 20.92
N ILE A 148 -10.67 4.01 22.05
CA ILE A 148 -10.16 3.72 23.39
C ILE A 148 -11.18 2.88 24.13
N PHE A 149 -10.79 1.67 24.52
CA PHE A 149 -11.56 0.86 25.46
C PHE A 149 -11.07 1.15 26.88
N LYS A 150 -12.00 1.36 27.82
CA LYS A 150 -11.69 1.50 29.24
C LYS A 150 -12.53 0.50 30.04
N HIS A 151 -11.87 -0.33 30.84
CA HIS A 151 -12.58 -1.22 31.76
C HIS A 151 -13.24 -0.38 32.86
N LYS A 152 -14.54 -0.58 33.09
CA LYS A 152 -15.34 0.24 34.01
C LYS A 152 -14.89 0.13 35.46
N GLU A 153 -14.57 -1.08 35.91
CA GLU A 153 -14.17 -1.35 37.31
C GLU A 153 -12.69 -1.02 37.56
N THR A 154 -11.77 -1.64 36.82
CA THR A 154 -10.32 -1.48 37.03
C THR A 154 -9.75 -0.16 36.49
N GLY A 155 -10.48 0.51 35.57
CA GLY A 155 -10.00 1.73 34.91
C GLY A 155 -8.91 1.51 33.85
N GLU A 156 -8.51 0.25 33.62
CA GLU A 156 -7.49 -0.13 32.64
C GLU A 156 -7.91 0.28 31.23
N LYS A 157 -6.96 0.79 30.43
CA LYS A 157 -7.26 1.34 29.10
C LYS A 157 -6.48 0.65 27.99
N TYR A 158 -7.12 0.54 26.84
CA TYR A 158 -6.52 0.17 25.57
C TYR A 158 -6.79 1.26 24.55
N VAL A 159 -5.79 1.66 23.76
CA VAL A 159 -5.95 2.52 22.59
C VAL A 159 -5.58 1.77 21.31
N GLY A 160 -6.29 2.06 20.23
CA GLY A 160 -5.84 1.70 18.88
C GLY A 160 -6.32 2.70 17.84
N SER A 161 -5.64 2.72 16.70
CA SER A 161 -6.09 3.49 15.53
C SER A 161 -6.61 2.61 14.39
N SER A 162 -7.34 3.23 13.47
CA SER A 162 -7.70 2.63 12.18
C SER A 162 -7.91 3.71 11.14
N SER A 163 -7.48 3.45 9.90
CA SER A 163 -7.93 4.24 8.74
C SER A 163 -9.37 3.91 8.34
N GLN A 164 -9.96 2.87 8.94
CA GLN A 164 -11.31 2.38 8.67
C GLN A 164 -11.96 2.00 10.01
N LEU A 165 -12.43 3.01 10.76
CA LEU A 165 -12.99 2.82 12.11
C LEU A 165 -14.18 1.86 12.11
N ALA A 166 -15.13 2.03 11.17
CA ALA A 166 -16.35 1.22 11.14
C ALA A 166 -16.04 -0.28 10.98
N ILE A 167 -15.13 -0.62 10.06
CA ILE A 167 -14.69 -2.01 9.85
C ILE A 167 -14.01 -2.56 11.09
N ARG A 168 -13.09 -1.79 11.68
CA ARG A 168 -12.32 -2.22 12.85
C ARG A 168 -13.22 -2.45 14.06
N LEU A 169 -14.09 -1.51 14.39
CA LEU A 169 -14.99 -1.59 15.54
C LEU A 169 -16.01 -2.72 15.39
N ASN A 170 -16.56 -2.90 14.19
CA ASN A 170 -17.43 -4.04 13.88
C ASN A 170 -16.73 -5.40 14.10
N GLY A 171 -15.40 -5.46 13.95
CA GLY A 171 -14.60 -6.64 14.30
C GLY A 171 -14.65 -6.98 15.79
N TYR A 172 -14.56 -5.97 16.68
CA TYR A 172 -14.67 -6.16 18.13
C TYR A 172 -16.08 -6.56 18.54
N PHE A 173 -17.11 -5.88 18.04
CA PHE A 173 -18.50 -6.18 18.42
C PHE A 173 -19.00 -7.53 17.94
N LYS A 174 -18.51 -8.03 16.80
CA LYS A 174 -18.86 -9.35 16.26
C LYS A 174 -17.95 -10.48 16.73
N ASP A 175 -17.10 -10.21 17.71
CA ASP A 175 -16.11 -11.14 18.26
C ASP A 175 -15.25 -11.88 17.21
N LYS A 176 -14.85 -11.16 16.14
CA LYS A 176 -14.10 -11.75 15.02
C LYS A 176 -12.59 -11.85 15.29
N HIS A 177 -12.10 -11.22 16.34
CA HIS A 177 -10.68 -11.18 16.65
C HIS A 177 -10.23 -12.44 17.40
N LYS A 178 -9.01 -12.90 17.13
CA LYS A 178 -8.38 -13.96 17.93
C LYS A 178 -8.12 -13.45 19.34
N ALA A 179 -8.30 -14.29 20.36
CA ALA A 179 -8.03 -13.96 21.75
C ALA A 179 -6.52 -13.84 22.02
N ILE A 180 -5.93 -12.72 21.63
CA ILE A 180 -4.51 -12.39 21.78
C ILE A 180 -4.32 -11.01 22.42
N GLY A 181 -3.17 -10.78 23.05
CA GLY A 181 -2.89 -9.54 23.79
C GLY A 181 -3.65 -9.47 25.11
N LEU A 182 -3.75 -8.27 25.70
CA LEU A 182 -4.41 -8.08 26.99
C LEU A 182 -5.89 -7.67 26.87
N LEU A 183 -6.24 -6.86 25.85
CA LEU A 183 -7.62 -6.40 25.66
C LEU A 183 -8.56 -7.53 25.23
N ILE A 184 -8.26 -8.23 24.12
CA ILE A 184 -9.26 -9.11 23.48
C ILE A 184 -9.74 -10.23 24.41
N PRO A 185 -8.86 -10.97 25.13
CA PRO A 185 -9.31 -11.99 26.06
C PRO A 185 -10.29 -11.47 27.12
N GLN A 186 -10.15 -10.21 27.54
CA GLN A 186 -11.05 -9.58 28.50
C GLN A 186 -12.32 -9.02 27.85
N LEU A 187 -12.24 -8.54 26.60
CA LEU A 187 -13.37 -7.95 25.88
C LEU A 187 -14.39 -9.00 25.40
N LYS A 188 -13.91 -10.19 25.02
CA LYS A 188 -14.77 -11.29 24.52
C LYS A 188 -15.84 -11.67 25.55
N GLY A 189 -17.11 -11.58 25.14
CA GLY A 189 -18.26 -11.91 25.99
C GLY A 189 -18.53 -10.92 27.13
N ASN A 190 -17.74 -9.85 27.28
CA ASN A 190 -17.80 -8.93 28.40
C ASN A 190 -17.85 -7.45 27.97
N LEU A 191 -18.44 -7.15 26.80
CA LEU A 191 -18.57 -5.77 26.29
C LEU A 191 -19.21 -4.81 27.31
N SER A 192 -20.13 -5.30 28.15
CA SER A 192 -20.78 -4.51 29.21
C SER A 192 -19.82 -3.98 30.28
N LYS A 193 -18.65 -4.61 30.46
CA LYS A 193 -17.61 -4.19 31.41
C LYS A 193 -16.73 -3.06 30.91
N PHE A 194 -16.88 -2.66 29.65
CA PHE A 194 -16.06 -1.63 29.02
C PHE A 194 -16.89 -0.43 28.60
N THR A 195 -16.26 0.75 28.63
CA THR A 195 -16.70 1.91 27.85
C THR A 195 -15.83 2.02 26.60
N LEU A 196 -16.38 2.63 25.55
CA LEU A 196 -15.67 2.92 24.31
C LEU A 196 -15.69 4.41 24.04
N GLU A 197 -14.54 5.02 23.91
CA GLU A 197 -14.39 6.35 23.35
C GLU A 197 -13.93 6.23 21.88
N VAL A 198 -14.59 6.94 20.97
CA VAL A 198 -14.24 6.98 19.55
C VAL A 198 -13.97 8.41 19.13
N ILE A 199 -12.76 8.67 18.65
CA ILE A 199 -12.30 9.98 18.17
C ILE A 199 -12.14 9.89 16.65
N PRO A 200 -13.19 10.22 15.87
CA PRO A 200 -13.07 10.24 14.42
C PRO A 200 -12.27 11.46 13.96
N LEU A 201 -11.44 11.22 12.94
CA LEU A 201 -10.55 12.19 12.35
C LEU A 201 -11.01 12.45 10.91
N TYR A 202 -11.67 13.59 10.72
CA TYR A 202 -12.12 14.11 9.42
C TYR A 202 -11.17 15.19 8.88
N ASP A 203 -9.93 15.21 9.37
CA ASP A 203 -8.91 16.15 8.92
C ASP A 203 -8.42 15.84 7.50
N ASN A 204 -7.80 16.85 6.89
CA ASN A 204 -7.22 16.79 5.55
C ASN A 204 -5.68 16.77 5.61
N TYR A 205 -5.11 16.15 6.63
CA TYR A 205 -3.65 16.02 6.70
C TYR A 205 -3.15 15.05 5.62
N GLU A 206 -2.01 15.38 5.00
CA GLU A 206 -1.37 14.51 3.99
C GLU A 206 -0.73 13.25 4.61
N PHE A 207 -0.67 13.19 5.94
CA PHE A 207 -0.18 12.05 6.71
C PHE A 207 -1.31 11.39 7.50
N ARG A 208 -1.01 10.23 8.09
CA ARG A 208 -1.96 9.44 8.86
C ARG A 208 -2.06 9.94 10.30
N SER A 209 -2.93 10.91 10.50
CA SER A 209 -3.19 11.58 11.77
C SER A 209 -3.61 10.62 12.89
N GLU A 210 -4.25 9.50 12.54
CA GLU A 210 -4.66 8.49 13.52
C GLU A 210 -3.47 7.78 14.17
N ILE A 211 -2.34 7.63 13.47
CA ILE A 211 -1.11 7.06 14.02
C ILE A 211 -0.48 8.00 15.04
N VAL A 212 -0.49 9.30 14.73
CA VAL A 212 0.04 10.34 15.62
C VAL A 212 -0.71 10.34 16.94
N LEU A 213 -2.04 10.35 16.86
CA LEU A 213 -2.90 10.40 18.04
C LEU A 213 -2.83 9.10 18.85
N GLU A 214 -2.78 7.93 18.21
CA GLU A 214 -2.54 6.65 18.92
C GLU A 214 -1.19 6.66 19.64
N GLN A 215 -0.12 7.14 18.98
CA GLN A 215 1.20 7.19 19.60
C GLN A 215 1.22 8.10 20.83
N TYR A 216 0.52 9.23 20.78
CA TYR A 216 0.37 10.11 21.93
C TYR A 216 -0.24 9.38 23.13
N TYR A 217 -1.35 8.66 22.93
CA TYR A 217 -2.00 7.90 24.02
C TYR A 217 -1.16 6.72 24.52
N LEU A 218 -0.40 6.04 23.66
CA LEU A 218 0.48 4.95 24.07
C LEU A 218 1.58 5.37 25.05
N LEU A 219 1.92 6.66 25.09
CA LEU A 219 2.88 7.26 26.02
C LEU A 219 2.27 7.63 27.38
N ASP A 220 0.95 7.51 27.54
CA ASP A 220 0.28 7.60 28.83
C ASP A 220 0.27 6.21 29.51
N PRO A 221 0.88 6.04 30.70
CA PRO A 221 0.93 4.77 31.42
C PRO A 221 -0.43 4.15 31.73
N SER A 222 -1.51 4.93 31.78
CA SER A 222 -2.87 4.43 32.00
C SER A 222 -3.40 3.53 30.88
N PHE A 223 -2.79 3.57 29.69
CA PHE A 223 -3.07 2.65 28.57
C PHE A 223 -2.36 1.31 28.74
N ASN A 224 -2.63 0.64 29.85
CA ASN A 224 -1.93 -0.56 30.30
C ASN A 224 -2.38 -1.88 29.65
N LEU A 225 -3.48 -1.87 28.88
CA LEU A 225 -3.90 -3.02 28.06
C LEU A 225 -3.17 -3.08 26.71
N ASN A 226 -2.39 -2.06 26.34
CA ASN A 226 -1.49 -2.09 25.19
C ASN A 226 -0.17 -2.76 25.57
N THR A 227 0.15 -3.89 24.94
CA THR A 227 1.43 -4.61 25.16
C THR A 227 2.61 -3.93 24.47
N VAL A 228 2.36 -3.14 23.43
CA VAL A 228 3.37 -2.41 22.66
C VAL A 228 3.15 -0.91 22.86
N ARG A 229 4.22 -0.18 23.21
CA ARG A 229 4.20 1.27 23.51
C ARG A 229 4.49 2.17 22.32
N VAL A 230 4.66 1.56 21.15
CA VAL A 230 4.93 2.26 19.90
C VAL A 230 3.93 1.78 18.87
N VAL A 231 3.37 2.71 18.09
CA VAL A 231 2.42 2.38 17.04
C VAL A 231 3.13 1.55 15.98
N ASN A 232 2.49 0.44 15.60
CA ASN A 232 2.91 -0.30 14.43
C ASN A 232 2.26 0.37 13.21
N ASN A 233 3.06 0.90 12.28
CA ASN A 233 2.56 1.22 10.94
C ASN A 233 1.78 -0.02 10.41
N PRO A 234 0.60 0.06 9.75
CA PRO A 234 -0.25 -1.08 9.35
C PRO A 234 0.44 -2.11 8.46
N SER A 235 1.62 -1.80 7.94
CA SER A 235 2.51 -2.80 7.33
C SER A 235 3.14 -3.75 8.37
N GLY A 236 2.84 -3.53 9.65
CA GLY A 236 2.96 -4.43 10.78
C GLY A 236 4.37 -4.67 11.26
N SER A 237 4.49 -4.88 12.56
CA SER A 237 5.57 -5.55 13.28
C SER A 237 6.03 -6.92 12.72
N ASN A 238 5.51 -7.35 11.57
CA ASN A 238 5.90 -8.53 10.80
C ASN A 238 6.48 -8.18 9.41
N ALA A 239 6.77 -6.92 9.13
CA ALA A 239 7.47 -6.51 7.92
C ALA A 239 8.87 -7.15 7.91
N LYS A 240 8.95 -8.37 7.38
CA LYS A 240 10.23 -9.06 7.21
C LYS A 240 11.04 -8.24 6.20
N PRO A 241 12.23 -7.76 6.57
CA PRO A 241 13.06 -6.97 5.69
C PRO A 241 13.27 -7.75 4.38
N LEU A 242 13.26 -7.01 3.27
CA LEU A 242 13.47 -7.53 1.94
C LEU A 242 14.79 -6.99 1.42
N TYR A 243 15.60 -7.88 0.85
CA TYR A 243 16.93 -7.58 0.39
C TYR A 243 17.06 -7.96 -1.10
N MET A 244 17.79 -7.14 -1.86
CA MET A 244 18.22 -7.44 -3.22
C MET A 244 19.75 -7.55 -3.26
N TYR A 245 20.24 -8.78 -3.41
CA TYR A 245 21.65 -9.07 -3.53
C TYR A 245 22.05 -9.37 -4.99
N ASN A 246 23.35 -9.40 -5.25
CA ASN A 246 23.89 -10.20 -6.35
C ASN A 246 23.81 -11.72 -6.03
N ARG A 247 24.11 -12.58 -7.01
CA ARG A 247 23.85 -14.03 -6.93
C ARG A 247 24.56 -14.74 -5.77
N ASP A 248 25.79 -14.35 -5.48
CA ASP A 248 26.65 -14.91 -4.43
C ASP A 248 26.44 -14.23 -3.06
N LYS A 249 25.54 -13.25 -2.98
CA LYS A 249 25.27 -12.42 -1.79
C LYS A 249 26.48 -11.58 -1.33
N SER A 250 27.49 -11.37 -2.15
CA SER A 250 28.65 -10.54 -1.79
C SER A 250 28.37 -9.03 -1.81
N ILE A 251 27.34 -8.59 -2.55
CA ILE A 251 26.92 -7.19 -2.67
C ILE A 251 25.41 -7.06 -2.40
N LEU A 252 25.03 -6.15 -1.49
CA LEU A 252 23.65 -5.74 -1.24
C LEU A 252 23.36 -4.47 -2.04
N TYR A 253 22.50 -4.57 -3.04
CA TYR A 253 22.13 -3.42 -3.89
C TYR A 253 21.05 -2.55 -3.25
N TYR A 254 20.05 -3.18 -2.62
CA TYR A 254 18.92 -2.45 -2.04
C TYR A 254 18.24 -3.28 -0.96
N PHE A 255 17.68 -2.61 0.05
CA PHE A 255 16.79 -3.25 1.01
C PHE A 255 15.67 -2.30 1.43
N SER A 256 14.52 -2.87 1.76
CA SER A 256 13.39 -2.14 2.35
C SER A 256 12.56 -3.07 3.23
N MET A 257 11.84 -2.49 4.18
CA MET A 257 10.81 -3.17 4.97
C MET A 257 9.51 -3.38 4.17
N GLN A 258 9.34 -2.68 3.04
CA GLN A 258 8.11 -2.68 2.26
C GLN A 258 8.36 -3.22 0.84
N GLN A 259 7.54 -4.17 0.43
CA GLN A 259 7.55 -4.68 -0.94
C GLN A 259 7.20 -3.59 -1.97
N LYS A 260 6.35 -2.63 -1.60
CA LYS A 260 5.94 -1.52 -2.47
C LYS A 260 7.15 -0.73 -2.98
N ASP A 261 8.19 -0.56 -2.16
CA ASP A 261 9.37 0.22 -2.52
C ASP A 261 10.17 -0.41 -3.66
N PHE A 262 10.25 -1.74 -3.72
CA PHE A 262 10.84 -2.45 -4.85
C PHE A 262 10.04 -2.26 -6.13
N ILE A 263 8.71 -2.10 -6.01
CA ILE A 263 7.82 -1.95 -7.16
C ILE A 263 7.90 -0.52 -7.68
N THR A 264 7.76 0.48 -6.82
CA THR A 264 7.71 1.88 -7.21
C THR A 264 9.09 2.43 -7.55
N ASN A 265 10.11 2.13 -6.74
CA ASN A 265 11.41 2.80 -6.86
C ASN A 265 12.31 2.12 -7.90
N LEU A 266 12.16 0.80 -8.06
CA LEU A 266 12.95 0.01 -9.02
C LEU A 266 12.15 -0.42 -10.26
N ASN A 267 10.89 0.04 -10.36
CA ASN A 267 9.96 -0.27 -11.45
C ASN A 267 9.80 -1.78 -11.70
N ILE A 268 9.75 -2.60 -10.64
CA ILE A 268 9.66 -4.07 -10.75
C ILE A 268 8.20 -4.48 -10.57
N SER A 269 7.60 -5.14 -11.57
CA SER A 269 6.23 -5.65 -11.45
C SER A 269 6.05 -6.52 -10.20
N TYR A 270 4.92 -6.32 -9.50
CA TYR A 270 4.51 -7.13 -8.34
C TYR A 270 4.59 -8.64 -8.61
N VAL A 271 4.12 -9.06 -9.79
CA VAL A 271 4.09 -10.48 -10.20
C VAL A 271 5.52 -11.02 -10.34
N THR A 272 6.38 -10.27 -11.01
CA THR A 272 7.79 -10.65 -11.23
C THR A 272 8.57 -10.70 -9.92
N PHE A 273 8.40 -9.69 -9.07
CA PHE A 273 9.04 -9.64 -7.76
C PHE A 273 8.69 -10.86 -6.92
N ASN A 274 7.39 -11.16 -6.75
CA ASN A 274 6.94 -12.30 -5.95
C ASN A 274 7.38 -13.65 -6.53
N LYS A 275 7.38 -13.79 -7.86
CA LYS A 275 7.91 -15.00 -8.52
C LYS A 275 9.34 -15.28 -8.08
N HIS A 276 10.20 -14.26 -8.14
CA HIS A 276 11.62 -14.41 -7.83
C HIS A 276 11.89 -14.55 -6.33
N LEU A 277 11.18 -13.79 -5.50
CA LEU A 277 11.24 -13.89 -4.04
C LEU A 277 10.83 -15.28 -3.53
N ASN A 278 9.68 -15.79 -3.98
CA ASN A 278 9.13 -17.06 -3.46
C ASN A 278 9.88 -18.29 -3.99
N LYS A 279 10.36 -18.24 -5.25
CA LYS A 279 11.09 -19.36 -5.86
C LYS A 279 12.59 -19.33 -5.57
N GLY A 280 13.11 -18.27 -4.95
CA GLY A 280 14.56 -18.06 -4.79
C GLY A 280 15.31 -17.97 -6.13
N THR A 281 14.62 -17.57 -7.20
CA THR A 281 15.21 -17.48 -8.55
C THR A 281 15.73 -16.09 -8.83
N TYR A 282 16.70 -15.96 -9.72
CA TYR A 282 17.37 -14.68 -9.97
C TYR A 282 16.59 -13.80 -10.96
N TYR A 283 16.17 -12.62 -10.50
CA TYR A 283 15.61 -11.60 -11.38
C TYR A 283 16.68 -11.12 -12.35
N LEU A 284 16.30 -11.03 -13.64
CA LEU A 284 17.21 -10.74 -14.77
C LEU A 284 18.46 -11.65 -14.82
N GLY A 285 18.43 -12.82 -14.18
CA GLY A 285 19.57 -13.73 -14.07
C GLY A 285 20.69 -13.26 -13.14
N ARG A 286 20.53 -12.14 -12.42
CA ARG A 286 21.61 -11.49 -11.64
C ARG A 286 21.23 -11.14 -10.21
N TYR A 287 19.97 -10.80 -9.96
CA TYR A 287 19.52 -10.22 -8.70
C TYR A 287 18.74 -11.24 -7.87
N LEU A 288 19.15 -11.45 -6.62
CA LEU A 288 18.47 -12.33 -5.68
C LEU A 288 17.61 -11.51 -4.72
N PHE A 289 16.31 -11.80 -4.68
CA PHE A 289 15.42 -11.28 -3.64
C PHE A 289 15.31 -12.28 -2.50
N THR A 290 15.45 -11.81 -1.26
CA THR A 290 15.33 -12.67 -0.07
C THR A 290 14.81 -11.88 1.13
N ARG A 291 14.30 -12.62 2.12
CA ARG A 291 13.96 -12.10 3.45
C ARG A 291 15.05 -12.37 4.50
N GLU A 292 16.06 -13.14 4.13
CA GLU A 292 17.15 -13.54 5.01
C GLU A 292 18.37 -12.63 4.81
N PRO A 293 18.90 -12.00 5.86
CA PRO A 293 20.12 -11.23 5.77
C PRO A 293 21.33 -12.15 5.54
N ALA A 294 22.28 -11.67 4.72
CA ALA A 294 23.60 -12.28 4.58
C ALA A 294 24.63 -11.54 5.44
N LEU A 295 25.46 -12.29 6.17
CA LEU A 295 26.39 -11.75 7.18
C LEU A 295 27.63 -11.07 6.59
N ASN A 296 28.11 -11.54 5.43
CA ASN A 296 29.39 -11.12 4.83
C ASN A 296 29.18 -10.28 3.56
N THR A 297 28.19 -9.40 3.56
CA THR A 297 27.85 -8.60 2.38
C THR A 297 28.40 -7.18 2.44
N LYS A 298 28.99 -6.72 1.33
CA LYS A 298 29.31 -5.30 1.12
C LYS A 298 28.05 -4.55 0.67
N ILE A 299 27.71 -3.47 1.36
CA ILE A 299 26.60 -2.61 0.95
C ILE A 299 27.06 -1.80 -0.28
N SER A 300 26.26 -1.80 -1.34
CA SER A 300 26.53 -0.96 -2.51
C SER A 300 26.38 0.51 -2.16
N ASP A 301 27.31 1.33 -2.65
CA ASP A 301 27.31 2.79 -2.59
C ASP A 301 26.43 3.44 -3.68
N MET A 302 25.78 2.63 -4.52
CA MET A 302 24.95 3.06 -5.63
C MET A 302 23.68 3.77 -5.12
N SER A 303 23.35 4.92 -5.72
CA SER A 303 22.08 5.59 -5.43
C SER A 303 20.89 4.77 -5.95
N ILE A 304 19.70 5.00 -5.37
CA ILE A 304 18.49 4.31 -5.81
C ILE A 304 18.17 4.58 -7.29
N THR A 305 18.46 5.79 -7.77
CA THR A 305 18.25 6.20 -9.16
C THR A 305 19.20 5.48 -10.10
N ASP A 306 20.49 5.39 -9.74
CA ASP A 306 21.49 4.67 -10.53
C ASP A 306 21.17 3.18 -10.61
N LEU A 307 20.67 2.62 -9.51
CA LEU A 307 20.23 1.23 -9.45
C LEU A 307 19.01 0.98 -10.34
N ALA A 308 18.03 1.89 -10.35
CA ALA A 308 16.88 1.80 -11.25
C ALA A 308 17.29 1.87 -12.73
N LEU A 309 18.19 2.80 -13.09
CA LEU A 309 18.75 2.91 -14.44
C LEU A 309 19.53 1.66 -14.85
N LYS A 310 20.33 1.11 -13.93
CA LYS A 310 21.06 -0.15 -14.15
C LYS A 310 20.12 -1.33 -14.39
N LEU A 311 19.03 -1.43 -13.63
CA LEU A 311 18.01 -2.46 -13.83
C LEU A 311 17.32 -2.32 -15.18
N GLU A 312 17.04 -1.10 -15.63
CA GLU A 312 16.43 -0.86 -16.94
C GLU A 312 17.36 -1.31 -18.07
N ASN A 313 18.63 -0.95 -18.00
CA ASN A 313 19.64 -1.43 -18.95
C ASN A 313 19.78 -2.96 -18.95
N ASP A 314 19.72 -3.60 -17.79
CA ASP A 314 19.75 -5.05 -17.68
C ASP A 314 18.49 -5.71 -18.25
N ARG A 315 17.31 -5.09 -18.17
CA ARG A 315 16.09 -5.57 -18.84
C ARG A 315 16.24 -5.54 -20.34
N LEU A 316 16.78 -4.46 -20.90
CA LEU A 316 17.03 -4.33 -22.33
C LEU A 316 17.98 -5.43 -22.82
N LYS A 317 19.07 -5.69 -22.08
CA LYS A 317 20.01 -6.77 -22.38
C LYS A 317 19.36 -8.15 -22.27
N ASN A 318 18.62 -8.41 -21.20
CA ASN A 318 17.97 -9.70 -20.98
C ASN A 318 16.90 -9.98 -22.04
N ASN A 319 16.11 -8.96 -22.44
CA ASN A 319 15.10 -9.10 -23.47
C ASN A 319 15.69 -9.45 -24.84
N LYS A 320 16.93 -9.02 -25.17
CA LYS A 320 17.63 -9.42 -26.41
C LYS A 320 18.00 -10.89 -26.45
N VAL A 321 18.20 -11.53 -25.28
CA VAL A 321 18.67 -12.92 -25.15
C VAL A 321 17.54 -13.89 -24.81
N LYS A 322 16.31 -13.38 -24.58
CA LYS A 322 15.17 -14.25 -24.27
C LYS A 322 14.89 -15.19 -25.44
N PRO A 323 14.73 -16.50 -25.19
CA PRO A 323 14.23 -17.41 -26.22
C PRO A 323 12.88 -16.88 -26.70
N ILE A 324 12.75 -16.75 -28.02
CA ILE A 324 11.54 -16.33 -28.72
C ILE A 324 10.39 -17.20 -28.17
N SER A 325 9.44 -16.57 -27.49
CA SER A 325 8.29 -17.29 -26.92
C SER A 325 7.56 -18.05 -28.03
N SER A 326 6.83 -19.12 -27.72
CA SER A 326 6.01 -19.81 -28.73
C SER A 326 5.00 -18.88 -29.43
N LEU A 327 4.69 -17.72 -28.83
CA LEU A 327 3.84 -16.65 -29.39
C LEU A 327 4.55 -15.78 -30.44
N SER A 328 5.88 -15.83 -30.47
CA SER A 328 6.75 -15.07 -31.36
C SER A 328 7.37 -15.95 -32.46
N LYS A 329 6.91 -17.21 -32.57
CA LYS A 329 7.26 -18.12 -33.66
C LYS A 329 6.40 -17.83 -34.89
N SER A 330 6.98 -18.06 -36.06
CA SER A 330 6.28 -17.91 -37.31
C SER A 330 5.13 -18.92 -37.42
N VAL A 331 4.00 -18.48 -37.97
CA VAL A 331 2.81 -19.31 -38.16
C VAL A 331 2.51 -19.40 -39.65
N MET A 332 2.38 -20.62 -40.15
CA MET A 332 1.83 -20.91 -41.46
C MET A 332 0.32 -21.07 -41.36
N LEU A 333 -0.41 -20.29 -42.15
CA LEU A 333 -1.84 -20.40 -42.40
C LEU A 333 -2.04 -21.14 -43.72
N ILE A 334 -2.81 -22.22 -43.72
CA ILE A 334 -3.08 -23.07 -44.90
C ILE A 334 -4.58 -23.04 -45.16
N ASP A 335 -5.00 -22.67 -46.36
CA ASP A 335 -6.42 -22.67 -46.75
C ASP A 335 -6.97 -24.11 -46.77
N GLU A 336 -8.14 -24.31 -46.16
CA GLU A 336 -8.77 -25.63 -46.07
C GLU A 336 -9.27 -26.15 -47.42
N LYS A 337 -9.71 -25.25 -48.30
CA LYS A 337 -10.26 -25.59 -49.62
C LYS A 337 -9.18 -25.72 -50.68
N ASP A 338 -8.04 -25.07 -50.49
CA ASP A 338 -6.92 -25.06 -51.42
C ASP A 338 -5.59 -25.14 -50.66
N CYS A 339 -5.12 -26.38 -50.41
CA CYS A 339 -3.93 -26.63 -49.59
C CYS A 339 -2.64 -26.04 -50.17
N ASN A 340 -2.64 -25.57 -51.43
CA ASN A 340 -1.50 -24.88 -52.05
C ASN A 340 -1.46 -23.39 -51.69
N LYS A 341 -2.55 -22.82 -51.18
CA LYS A 341 -2.60 -21.43 -50.70
C LYS A 341 -2.16 -21.37 -49.24
N THR A 342 -0.90 -20.99 -49.06
CA THR A 342 -0.32 -20.78 -47.74
C THR A 342 0.12 -19.33 -47.54
N LYS A 343 0.04 -18.85 -46.30
CA LYS A 343 0.55 -17.55 -45.87
C LYS A 343 1.36 -17.72 -44.60
N ILE A 344 2.56 -17.13 -44.57
CA ILE A 344 3.44 -17.17 -43.40
C ILE A 344 3.36 -15.83 -42.69
N PHE A 345 3.15 -15.89 -41.37
CA PHE A 345 3.15 -14.74 -40.49
C PHE A 345 4.34 -14.83 -39.53
N PRO A 346 5.01 -13.72 -39.20
CA PRO A 346 6.16 -13.72 -38.30
C PRO A 346 5.77 -13.97 -36.83
N SER A 347 4.49 -13.87 -36.49
CA SER A 347 3.98 -14.15 -35.15
C SER A 347 2.51 -14.56 -35.17
N LEU A 348 2.06 -15.14 -34.05
CA LEU A 348 0.64 -15.40 -33.79
C LEU A 348 -0.21 -14.12 -33.79
N GLY A 349 0.36 -13.00 -33.33
CA GLY A 349 -0.32 -11.69 -33.31
C GLY A 349 -0.67 -11.20 -34.71
N ASN A 350 0.31 -11.21 -35.62
CA ASN A 350 0.13 -10.79 -37.00
C ASN A 350 -0.88 -11.69 -37.74
N CYS A 351 -0.91 -12.98 -37.42
CA CYS A 351 -1.91 -13.91 -37.96
C CYS A 351 -3.33 -13.56 -37.48
N VAL A 352 -3.50 -13.20 -36.21
CA VAL A 352 -4.78 -12.76 -35.65
C VAL A 352 -5.26 -11.45 -36.28
N GLU A 353 -4.37 -10.48 -36.45
CA GLU A 353 -4.69 -9.21 -37.12
C GLU A 353 -5.17 -9.43 -38.55
N TYR A 354 -4.50 -10.31 -39.30
CA TYR A 354 -4.91 -10.67 -40.65
C TYR A 354 -6.32 -11.28 -40.69
N LEU A 355 -6.62 -12.26 -39.84
CA LEU A 355 -7.95 -12.88 -39.80
C LEU A 355 -9.04 -11.85 -39.45
N ASN A 356 -8.79 -11.01 -38.45
CA ASN A 356 -9.73 -9.96 -38.06
C ASN A 356 -9.94 -8.93 -39.19
N SER A 357 -8.90 -8.57 -39.95
CA SER A 357 -9.03 -7.69 -41.12
C SER A 357 -9.86 -8.30 -42.26
N LYS A 358 -10.01 -9.64 -42.28
CA LYS A 358 -10.87 -10.37 -43.22
C LYS A 358 -12.28 -10.59 -42.68
N GLY A 359 -12.62 -10.00 -41.53
CA GLY A 359 -13.91 -10.18 -40.87
C GLY A 359 -14.05 -11.53 -40.15
N LEU A 360 -12.95 -12.25 -39.95
CA LEU A 360 -12.93 -13.54 -39.25
C LEU A 360 -12.48 -13.34 -37.80
N PRO A 361 -13.39 -13.37 -36.81
CA PRO A 361 -13.03 -13.09 -35.43
C PRO A 361 -12.06 -14.14 -34.89
N ALA A 362 -10.87 -13.67 -34.52
CA ALA A 362 -9.77 -14.48 -34.05
C ALA A 362 -9.17 -13.92 -32.75
N ASN A 363 -8.80 -14.82 -31.84
CA ASN A 363 -8.05 -14.48 -30.64
C ASN A 363 -6.83 -15.42 -30.48
N GLN A 364 -5.77 -14.90 -29.87
CA GLN A 364 -4.50 -15.62 -29.76
C GLN A 364 -4.64 -16.94 -28.98
N SER A 365 -5.45 -16.97 -27.91
CA SER A 365 -5.66 -18.17 -27.09
C SER A 365 -6.34 -19.31 -27.86
N THR A 366 -7.20 -19.00 -28.84
CA THR A 366 -7.83 -19.99 -29.69
C THR A 366 -6.89 -20.48 -30.77
N LEU A 367 -6.11 -19.60 -31.41
CA LEU A 367 -5.11 -20.05 -32.39
C LEU A 367 -4.06 -20.97 -31.74
N VAL A 368 -3.59 -20.65 -30.52
CA VAL A 368 -2.67 -21.53 -29.77
C VAL A 368 -3.24 -22.93 -29.57
N ARG A 369 -4.55 -23.07 -29.33
CA ARG A 369 -5.21 -24.39 -29.21
C ARG A 369 -5.41 -25.13 -30.53
N ARG A 370 -5.35 -24.42 -31.67
CA ARG A 370 -5.65 -24.97 -33.00
C ARG A 370 -4.38 -25.28 -33.81
N ILE A 371 -3.26 -24.63 -33.48
CA ILE A 371 -1.95 -24.91 -34.07
C ILE A 371 -1.61 -26.40 -33.99
N ASN A 372 -1.12 -26.95 -35.10
CA ASN A 372 -0.67 -28.32 -35.25
C ASN A 372 -1.73 -29.40 -34.93
N THR A 373 -3.01 -29.02 -34.82
CA THR A 373 -4.10 -29.98 -34.57
C THR A 373 -4.71 -30.57 -35.84
N ASP A 374 -4.25 -30.11 -37.02
CA ASP A 374 -4.79 -30.38 -38.36
C ASP A 374 -6.31 -30.13 -38.55
N LYS A 375 -6.97 -29.58 -37.52
CA LYS A 375 -8.37 -29.16 -37.55
C LYS A 375 -8.46 -27.73 -38.05
N ALA A 376 -9.37 -27.50 -39.00
CA ALA A 376 -9.61 -26.16 -39.52
C ALA A 376 -10.30 -25.28 -38.47
N TYR A 377 -9.98 -23.98 -38.52
CA TYR A 377 -10.65 -22.92 -37.77
C TYR A 377 -10.78 -21.71 -38.70
N GLN A 378 -12.01 -21.22 -38.87
CA GLN A 378 -12.32 -20.14 -39.81
C GLN A 378 -11.89 -20.42 -41.26
N GLY A 379 -11.93 -21.71 -41.67
CA GLY A 379 -11.52 -22.13 -43.02
C GLY A 379 -10.01 -22.30 -43.23
N TYR A 380 -9.20 -22.28 -42.16
CA TYR A 380 -7.75 -22.43 -42.26
C TYR A 380 -7.19 -23.44 -41.26
N LYS A 381 -6.10 -24.11 -41.64
CA LYS A 381 -5.24 -24.91 -40.74
C LYS A 381 -3.99 -24.09 -40.36
N PHE A 382 -3.52 -24.29 -39.15
CA PHE A 382 -2.42 -23.51 -38.56
C PHE A 382 -1.24 -24.42 -38.23
N LYS A 383 -0.04 -24.09 -38.70
CA LYS A 383 1.20 -24.79 -38.34
C LYS A 383 2.26 -23.82 -37.84
N LEU A 384 3.03 -24.24 -36.84
CA LEU A 384 4.23 -23.50 -36.41
C LEU A 384 5.39 -23.79 -37.36
N ILE A 385 6.20 -22.77 -37.66
CA ILE A 385 7.45 -22.87 -38.43
C ILE A 385 8.63 -22.60 -37.51
#